data_AF-X1R117-F1
#
_entry.id   AF-X1R117-F1
#
_cell.length_a   1.000
_cell.length_b   1.000
_cell.length_c   1.000
_cell.angle_alpha   90.00
_cell.angle_beta   90.00
_cell.angle_gamma   90.00
#
_symmetry.space_group_name_H-M   'P 1'
#
loop_
_entity.id
_entity.type
_entity.pdbx_description
1 polymer ?
#
loop_
_entity_poly.entity_id
_entity_poly.type
_entity_poly.pdbx_seq_one_letter_code
_entity_poly.pdbx_strand_id
1 'polypeptide(L)'
;MSGLAQLLIKNSGVVTGSDQTQSAITDKLCQIGADIRIGHKADNLDPQTDTVVVSAAIKEDNPELKQARKRGIKIYKYAQMLGILCNGYE
;
A
#
# COMPACT_ATOMS: atom_id res chain seq x y z
N MET A 1 7.35 0.03 -4.74
CA MET A 1 5.91 -0.06 -4.44
C MET A 1 5.03 0.24 -5.66
N SER A 2 5.37 1.23 -6.51
CA SER A 2 4.52 1.67 -7.63
C SER A 2 4.13 0.61 -8.67
N GLY A 3 4.99 -0.36 -8.99
CA GLY A 3 4.66 -1.43 -9.93
C GLY A 3 3.53 -2.33 -9.42
N LEU A 4 3.59 -2.71 -8.13
CA LEU A 4 2.54 -3.49 -7.47
C LEU A 4 1.22 -2.72 -7.41
N ALA A 5 1.27 -1.43 -7.06
CA ALA A 5 0.07 -0.58 -7.04
C ALA A 5 -0.61 -0.51 -8.41
N GLN A 6 0.15 -0.30 -9.48
CA GLN A 6 -0.37 -0.31 -10.86
C GLN A 6 -1.03 -1.64 -11.23
N LEU A 7 -0.40 -2.76 -10.87
CA LEU A 7 -0.95 -4.08 -11.16
C LEU A 7 -2.29 -4.32 -10.43
N LEU A 8 -2.37 -3.94 -9.15
CA LEU A 8 -3.59 -4.07 -8.36
C LEU A 8 -4.74 -3.22 -8.92
N ILE A 9 -4.46 -1.97 -9.30
CA ILE A 9 -5.44 -1.07 -9.93
C ILE A 9 -5.94 -1.67 -11.26
N LYS A 10 -5.02 -2.19 -12.08
CA LYS A 10 -5.38 -2.85 -13.35
C LYS A 10 -6.29 -4.07 -13.13
N ASN A 11 -6.12 -4.76 -12.01
CA ASN A 11 -6.97 -5.88 -11.60
C ASN A 11 -8.23 -5.42 -10.83
N SER A 12 -8.65 -4.17 -10.97
CA SER A 12 -9.83 -3.57 -10.32
C SER A 12 -9.78 -3.53 -8.79
N GLY A 13 -8.59 -3.63 -8.20
CA GLY A 13 -8.39 -3.42 -6.77
C GLY A 13 -8.42 -1.94 -6.39
N VAL A 14 -9.00 -1.62 -5.23
CA VAL A 14 -8.92 -0.28 -4.64
C VAL A 14 -7.55 -0.13 -3.98
N VAL A 15 -6.78 0.86 -4.41
CA VAL A 15 -5.43 1.11 -3.89
C VAL A 15 -5.38 2.47 -3.21
N THR A 16 -5.10 2.44 -1.92
CA THR A 16 -4.70 3.62 -1.15
C THR A 16 -3.24 3.46 -0.71
N GLY A 17 -2.55 4.56 -0.41
CA GLY A 17 -1.15 4.49 0.02
C GLY A 17 -0.63 5.77 0.65
N SER A 18 0.58 5.67 1.18
CA SER A 18 1.32 6.82 1.67
C SER A 18 2.77 6.78 1.22
N ASP A 19 3.36 7.96 1.06
CA ASP A 19 4.80 8.11 0.83
C ASP A 19 5.31 9.32 1.63
N GLN A 20 6.60 9.34 1.96
CA GLN A 20 7.20 10.45 2.70
C GLN A 20 7.23 11.73 1.87
N THR A 21 7.42 11.62 0.55
CA THR A 21 7.57 12.75 -0.36
C THR A 21 6.73 12.59 -1.62
N GLN A 22 6.16 13.70 -2.10
CA GLN A 22 5.50 13.71 -3.40
C GLN A 22 6.52 13.55 -4.52
N SER A 23 6.14 12.81 -5.57
CA SER A 23 6.96 12.59 -6.75
C SER A 23 6.10 12.39 -8.00
N ALA A 24 6.73 12.46 -9.17
CA ALA A 24 6.06 12.12 -10.42
C ALA A 24 5.47 10.70 -10.44
N ILE A 25 5.97 9.79 -9.59
CA ILE A 25 5.43 8.42 -9.46
C ILE A 25 4.13 8.44 -8.65
N THR A 26 4.09 9.15 -7.53
CA THR A 26 2.85 9.26 -6.73
C THR A 26 1.76 9.96 -7.53
N ASP A 27 2.12 10.99 -8.30
CA ASP A 27 1.16 11.71 -9.14
C ASP A 27 0.55 10.81 -10.23
N LYS A 28 1.39 10.02 -10.90
CA LYS A 28 0.92 9.04 -11.90
C LYS A 28 -0.01 7.99 -11.29
N LEU A 29 0.29 7.51 -10.09
CA LEU A 29 -0.57 6.56 -9.40
C LEU A 29 -1.94 7.18 -9.05
N CYS A 30 -1.96 8.44 -8.61
CA CYS A 30 -3.21 9.16 -8.39
C CYS A 30 -4.02 9.32 -9.69
N GLN A 31 -3.36 9.63 -10.81
CA GLN A 31 -4.01 9.78 -12.12
C GLN A 31 -4.68 8.48 -12.61
N ILE A 32 -4.16 7.32 -12.23
CA ILE A 32 -4.75 6.02 -12.58
C ILE A 32 -5.73 5.50 -11.52
N GLY A 33 -6.04 6.29 -10.48
CA GLY A 33 -7.10 5.99 -9.51
C GLY A 33 -6.63 5.55 -8.12
N ALA A 34 -5.33 5.65 -7.79
CA ALA A 34 -4.87 5.46 -6.42
C ALA A 34 -5.21 6.69 -5.54
N ASP A 35 -5.49 6.47 -4.26
CA ASP A 35 -5.51 7.55 -3.27
C ASP A 35 -4.19 7.55 -2.49
N ILE A 36 -3.28 8.50 -2.81
CA ILE A 36 -1.98 8.61 -2.15
C ILE A 36 -1.92 9.85 -1.25
N ARG A 37 -1.56 9.62 0.01
CA ARG A 37 -1.34 10.66 1.02
C ARG A 37 0.16 10.87 1.26
N ILE A 38 0.58 12.13 1.37
CA ILE A 38 1.98 12.48 1.65
C ILE A 38 2.20 12.65 3.16
N GLY A 39 3.27 12.03 3.64
CA GLY A 39 3.61 11.89 5.06
C GLY A 39 2.87 10.73 5.72
N HIS A 40 3.53 10.08 6.67
CA HIS A 40 2.95 8.92 7.36
C HIS A 40 2.13 9.33 8.58
N LYS A 41 0.84 8.97 8.61
CA LYS A 41 -0.10 9.27 9.71
C LYS A 41 -1.04 8.11 9.92
N ALA A 42 -1.37 7.79 11.17
CA ALA A 42 -2.26 6.66 11.48
C ALA A 42 -3.62 6.76 10.76
N ASP A 43 -4.12 7.99 10.57
CA ASP A 43 -5.39 8.27 9.92
C ASP A 43 -5.37 8.08 8.39
N ASN A 44 -4.19 7.91 7.79
CA ASN A 44 -4.10 7.55 6.37
C ASN A 44 -4.62 6.14 6.09
N LEU A 45 -4.65 5.27 7.12
CA LEU A 45 -5.12 3.91 7.01
C LEU A 45 -6.64 3.87 6.97
N ASP A 46 -7.18 3.69 5.76
CA ASP A 46 -8.62 3.64 5.51
C ASP A 46 -9.31 2.60 6.40
N PRO A 47 -10.47 2.90 7.01
CA PRO A 47 -11.23 1.94 7.80
C PRO A 47 -11.57 0.63 7.08
N GLN A 48 -11.72 0.65 5.75
CA GLN A 48 -12.05 -0.50 4.91
C GLN A 48 -10.81 -1.26 4.41
N THR A 49 -9.62 -0.97 4.94
CA THR A 49 -8.38 -1.61 4.49
C THR A 49 -8.34 -3.08 4.92
N ASP A 50 -8.39 -4.00 3.94
CA ASP A 50 -8.28 -5.44 4.19
C ASP A 50 -6.83 -5.95 4.32
N THR A 51 -5.89 -5.26 3.67
CA THR A 51 -4.49 -5.68 3.58
C THR A 51 -3.56 -4.48 3.44
N VAL A 52 -2.43 -4.53 4.15
CA VAL A 52 -1.37 -3.53 4.08
C VAL A 52 -0.10 -4.15 3.50
N VAL A 53 0.52 -3.47 2.54
CA VAL A 53 1.80 -3.89 1.98
C VAL A 53 2.86 -2.86 2.35
N VAL A 54 3.93 -3.31 3.01
CA VAL A 54 5.04 -2.44 3.43
C VAL A 54 6.29 -2.68 2.60
N SER A 55 7.03 -1.60 2.36
CA SER A 55 8.38 -1.68 1.80
C SER A 55 9.40 -2.03 2.90
N ALA A 56 10.60 -2.44 2.50
CA ALA A 56 11.69 -2.70 3.44
C ALA A 56 12.16 -1.44 4.19
N ALA A 57 11.82 -0.24 3.70
CA ALA A 57 12.19 1.04 4.31
C ALA A 57 11.23 1.46 5.45
N ILE A 58 10.05 0.85 5.55
CA ILE A 58 9.09 1.16 6.61
C ILE A 58 9.60 0.57 7.93
N LYS A 59 9.82 1.45 8.90
CA LYS A 59 10.22 1.10 10.26
C LYS A 59 9.01 0.71 11.12
N GLU A 60 9.29 -0.04 12.19
CA GLU A 60 8.33 -0.52 13.18
C GLU A 60 7.61 0.61 13.94
N ASP A 61 8.20 1.80 13.98
CA ASP A 61 7.63 2.98 14.61
C ASP A 61 6.60 3.71 13.74
N ASN A 62 6.48 3.35 12.46
CA ASN A 62 5.55 3.94 11.51
C ASN A 62 4.11 3.88 12.04
N PRO A 63 3.39 5.02 12.06
CA PRO A 63 2.08 5.12 12.68
C PRO A 63 1.01 4.29 11.95
N GLU A 64 1.09 4.15 10.62
CA GLU A 64 0.17 3.34 9.81
C GLU A 64 0.38 1.85 10.06
N LEU A 65 1.65 1.41 10.12
CA LEU A 65 1.98 0.02 10.41
C LEU A 65 1.52 -0.38 11.82
N LYS A 66 1.76 0.47 12.82
CA LYS A 66 1.26 0.25 14.18
C LYS A 66 -0.27 0.15 14.21
N GLN A 67 -0.95 1.02 13.48
CA GLN A 67 -2.41 1.02 13.43
C GLN A 67 -2.96 -0.22 12.71
N ALA A 68 -2.33 -0.64 11.62
CA ALA A 68 -2.69 -1.87 10.91
C ALA A 68 -2.59 -3.09 11.82
N ARG A 69 -1.51 -3.19 12.62
CA ARG A 69 -1.35 -4.26 13.61
C ARG A 69 -2.39 -4.21 14.72
N LYS A 70 -2.69 -3.01 15.26
CA LYS A 70 -3.75 -2.84 16.27
C LYS A 70 -5.11 -3.29 15.76
N ARG A 71 -5.40 -3.06 14.48
CA ARG A 71 -6.64 -3.49 13.81
C ARG A 71 -6.63 -4.97 13.39
N GLY A 72 -5.51 -5.67 13.52
CA GLY A 72 -5.38 -7.07 13.08
C GLY A 72 -5.39 -7.23 11.55
N ILE A 73 -5.09 -6.17 10.80
CA ILE A 73 -5.06 -6.20 9.33
C ILE A 73 -3.86 -7.04 8.87
N LYS A 74 -4.04 -7.82 7.80
CA LYS A 74 -2.96 -8.62 7.21
C LYS A 74 -1.88 -7.70 6.65
N ILE A 75 -0.62 -7.95 7.03
CA ILE A 75 0.52 -7.15 6.59
C ILE A 75 1.47 -8.04 5.79
N TYR A 76 1.77 -7.62 4.56
CA TYR A 76 2.73 -8.30 3.69
C TYR A 76 3.91 -7.39 3.36
N LYS A 77 5.08 -8.01 3.16
CA LYS A 77 6.18 -7.34 2.47
C LYS A 77 5.92 -7.34 0.97
N TYR A 78 6.48 -6.36 0.26
CA TYR A 78 6.38 -6.27 -1.20
C TYR A 78 6.62 -7.61 -1.93
N ALA A 79 7.70 -8.32 -1.61
CA ALA A 79 8.04 -9.59 -2.24
C ALA A 79 7.00 -10.70 -1.95
N GLN A 80 6.41 -10.70 -0.75
CA GLN A 80 5.36 -11.66 -0.39
C GLN A 80 4.09 -11.40 -1.19
N MET A 81 3.67 -10.12 -1.28
CA MET A 81 2.49 -9.76 -2.05
C MET A 81 2.67 -10.06 -3.55
N LEU A 82 3.87 -9.82 -4.08
CA LEU A 82 4.18 -10.17 -5.47
C LEU A 82 4.06 -11.68 -5.71
N GLY A 83 4.59 -12.51 -4.80
CA GLY A 83 4.46 -13.97 -4.88
C GLY A 83 2.99 -14.43 -4.82
N ILE A 84 2.17 -13.83 -3.96
CA ILE A 84 0.73 -14.12 -3.88
C ILE A 84 0.03 -13.81 -5.20
N LEU A 85 0.32 -12.66 -5.80
CA LEU A 85 -0.28 -12.28 -7.08
C LEU A 85 0.16 -13.22 -8.20
N CYS A 86 1.45 -13.56 -8.29
CA CYS A 86 1.96 -14.49 -9.30
C CYS A 86 1.34 -15.90 -9.18
N ASN A 87 1.15 -16.40 -7.95
CA ASN A 87 0.57 -17.73 -7.72
C ASN A 87 -0.95 -17.79 -7.94
N GLY A 88 -1.63 -16.65 -8.08
CA GLY A 88 -3.06 -16.60 -8.39
C GLY A 88 -3.39 -16.62 -9.89
N TYR A 89 -2.38 -16.69 -10.77
CA TYR A 89 -2.53 -16.74 -12.24
C TYR A 89 -2.45 -18.17 -12.80
N GLU A 90 -2.93 -19.18 -12.08
CA GLU A 90 -3.11 -20.55 -12.61
C GLU A 90 -4.40 -20.69 -13.45
#